data_AF-A0A2V7MCX3-F1
#
_entry.id   AF-A0A2V7MCX3-F1
#
_cell.length_a   1.000
_cell.length_b   1.000
_cell.length_c   1.000
_cell.angle_alpha   90.00
_cell.angle_beta   90.00
_cell.angle_gamma   90.00
#
_symmetry.space_group_name_H-M   'P 1'
#
loop_
_entity.id
_entity.type
_entity.pdbx_description
1 polymer ?
#
loop_
_entity_poly.entity_id
_entity_poly.type
_entity_poly.pdbx_seq_one_letter_code
_entity_poly.pdbx_strand_id
1 'polypeptide(L)'
;MDLTVTRQQYDAVRNAKHLPDVLKNVLDKAGRSANGHVLHLTYEEATALNELAAWNVHTDADGNVTPESQLFDDLVRAILTHPEY
;
A
#
# COMPACT_ATOMS: atom_id res chain seq x y z
N MET A 1 -5.81 -10.06 -7.49
CA MET A 1 -5.82 -8.60 -7.62
C MET A 1 -4.43 -8.12 -7.97
N ASP A 2 -4.29 -7.43 -9.10
CA ASP A 2 -3.01 -6.85 -9.52
C ASP A 2 -2.98 -5.35 -9.23
N LEU A 3 -2.28 -4.94 -8.18
CA LEU A 3 -2.18 -3.54 -7.78
C LEU A 3 -0.86 -2.95 -8.29
N THR A 4 -0.95 -2.01 -9.23
CA THR A 4 0.21 -1.21 -9.63
C THR A 4 0.48 -0.14 -8.60
N VAL A 5 1.71 -0.11 -8.07
CA VAL A 5 2.16 0.88 -7.08
C VAL A 5 3.38 1.62 -7.61
N THR A 6 3.51 2.90 -7.24
CA THR A 6 4.73 3.66 -7.55
C THR A 6 5.93 3.10 -6.78
N ARG A 7 7.14 3.46 -7.22
CA ARG A 7 8.35 3.11 -6.46
C ARG A 7 8.30 3.65 -5.01
N GLN A 8 7.81 4.88 -4.83
CA GLN A 8 7.71 5.50 -3.51
C GLN A 8 6.72 4.76 -2.60
N GLN A 9 5.58 4.32 -3.13
CA GLN A 9 4.61 3.50 -2.41
C GLN A 9 5.19 2.13 -2.04
N TYR A 10 5.87 1.46 -2.97
CA TYR A 10 6.57 0.21 -2.70
C TYR A 10 7.60 0.37 -1.57
N ASP A 11 8.44 1.39 -1.65
CA ASP A 11 9.47 1.67 -0.64
C ASP A 11 8.84 2.05 0.71
N ALA A 12 7.72 2.77 0.72
CA ALA A 12 6.99 3.12 1.94
C ALA A 12 6.43 1.87 2.65
N VAL A 13 5.80 0.96 1.91
CA VAL A 13 5.30 -0.32 2.46
C VAL A 13 6.46 -1.20 2.94
N ARG A 14 7.53 -1.32 2.15
CA ARG A 14 8.71 -2.12 2.51
C ARG A 14 9.39 -1.64 3.79
N ASN A 15 9.37 -0.33 4.06
CA ASN A 15 9.98 0.28 5.23
C ASN A 15 8.99 0.56 6.37
N ALA A 16 7.71 0.20 6.22
CA ALA A 16 6.71 0.40 7.24
C ALA A 16 7.04 -0.39 8.51
N LYS A 17 6.79 0.21 9.68
CA LYS A 17 6.95 -0.49 10.96
C LYS A 17 5.95 -1.64 11.03
N HIS A 18 6.39 -2.76 11.62
CA HIS A 18 5.57 -3.96 11.80
C HIS A 18 5.02 -4.56 10.50
N LEU A 19 5.75 -4.46 9.39
CA LEU A 19 5.41 -5.10 8.12
C LEU A 19 5.07 -6.60 8.32
N PRO A 20 3.82 -7.03 8.06
CA PRO A 20 3.41 -8.42 8.17
C PRO A 20 4.19 -9.34 7.21
N ASP A 21 4.48 -10.57 7.64
CA ASP A 21 5.25 -11.53 6.83
C ASP A 21 4.58 -11.88 5.50
N VAL A 22 3.24 -11.89 5.47
CA VAL A 22 2.47 -12.09 4.24
C VAL A 22 2.77 -11.00 3.21
N LEU A 23 2.94 -9.74 3.64
CA LEU A 23 3.28 -8.63 2.75
C LEU A 23 4.76 -8.62 2.36
N LYS A 24 5.67 -9.13 3.21
CA LYS A 24 7.07 -9.34 2.81
C LYS A 24 7.16 -10.24 1.59
N ASN A 25 6.43 -11.36 1.60
CA ASN A 25 6.39 -12.30 0.49
C ASN A 25 5.81 -11.68 -0.79
N VAL A 26 4.77 -10.85 -0.67
CA VAL A 26 4.21 -10.09 -1.80
C VAL A 26 5.25 -9.14 -2.39
N LEU A 27 5.94 -8.36 -1.55
CA LEU A 27 6.94 -7.38 -1.99
C LEU A 27 8.14 -8.05 -2.66
N ASP A 28 8.58 -9.20 -2.16
CA ASP A 28 9.72 -9.94 -2.72
C ASP A 28 9.39 -10.57 -4.08
N LYS A 29 8.10 -10.86 -4.34
CA LYS A 29 7.60 -11.40 -5.61
C LYS A 29 7.07 -10.32 -6.57
N ALA A 30 7.14 -9.05 -6.18
CA ALA A 30 6.56 -7.97 -6.96
C ALA A 30 7.15 -7.90 -8.37
N GLY A 31 6.27 -7.79 -9.37
CA GLY A 31 6.66 -7.56 -10.75
C GLY A 31 7.17 -6.13 -10.94
N ARG A 32 7.98 -5.91 -11.99
CA ARG A 32 8.37 -4.54 -12.40
C ARG A 32 7.31 -3.95 -13.32
N SER A 33 7.05 -2.66 -13.16
CA SER A 33 6.24 -1.84 -14.08
C SER A 33 7.05 -0.62 -14.52
N ALA A 34 6.63 0.06 -15.59
CA ALA A 34 7.35 1.21 -16.16
C ALA A 34 7.67 2.30 -15.12
N ASN A 35 6.78 2.52 -14.14
CA ASN A 35 6.89 3.57 -13.12
C ASN A 35 6.89 3.04 -11.67
N GLY A 36 7.14 1.73 -11.48
CA GLY A 36 7.09 1.14 -10.14
C GLY A 36 7.00 -0.38 -10.16
N HIS A 37 6.06 -0.92 -9.40
CA HIS A 37 5.90 -2.36 -9.19
C HIS A 37 4.44 -2.79 -9.38
N VAL A 38 4.25 -4.08 -9.68
CA VAL A 38 2.93 -4.72 -9.63
C VAL A 38 2.93 -5.70 -8.47
N LEU A 39 2.00 -5.51 -7.54
CA LEU A 39 1.76 -6.43 -6.43
C LEU A 39 0.64 -7.39 -6.84
N HIS A 40 0.97 -8.68 -6.88
CA HIS A 40 -0.01 -9.74 -7.11
C HIS A 40 -0.57 -10.17 -5.76
N LEU A 41 -1.79 -9.74 -5.47
CA LEU A 41 -2.44 -9.85 -4.16
C LEU A 41 -3.63 -10.81 -4.24
N THR A 42 -3.71 -11.72 -3.28
CA THR A 42 -4.96 -12.33 -2.85
C THR A 42 -5.84 -11.31 -2.11
N TYR A 43 -7.10 -11.65 -1.86
CA TYR A 43 -8.00 -10.79 -1.07
C TYR A 43 -7.46 -10.55 0.35
N GLU A 44 -6.94 -11.58 1.01
CA GLU A 44 -6.35 -11.49 2.36
C GLU A 44 -5.10 -10.60 2.36
N GLU A 45 -4.23 -10.74 1.36
CA GLU A 45 -3.05 -9.88 1.18
C GLU A 45 -3.43 -8.43 0.90
N ALA A 46 -4.44 -8.19 0.07
CA ALA A 46 -4.94 -6.85 -0.21
C ALA A 46 -5.54 -6.21 1.07
N THR A 47 -6.25 -7.00 1.88
CA THR A 47 -6.80 -6.55 3.17
C THR A 47 -5.67 -6.20 4.14
N ALA A 48 -4.67 -7.05 4.28
CA ALA A 48 -3.51 -6.79 5.12
C ALA A 48 -2.74 -5.53 4.67
N LEU A 49 -2.61 -5.32 3.35
CA LEU A 49 -1.99 -4.12 2.79
C LEU A 49 -2.82 -2.87 3.10
N ASN A 50 -4.15 -2.95 2.97
CA ASN A 50 -5.05 -1.85 3.31
C ASN A 50 -4.98 -1.50 4.81
N GLU A 51 -4.97 -2.50 5.70
CA GLU A 51 -4.83 -2.28 7.15
C GLU A 51 -3.50 -1.61 7.49
N LEU A 52 -2.39 -2.13 6.93
CA LEU A 52 -1.07 -1.52 7.12
C LEU A 52 -1.04 -0.08 6.62
N ALA A 53 -1.58 0.19 5.43
CA ALA A 53 -1.62 1.53 4.87
C ALA A 53 -2.48 2.47 5.74
N ALA A 54 -3.68 2.05 6.12
CA ALA A 54 -4.58 2.82 6.96
C ALA A 54 -3.97 3.19 8.32
N TRP A 55 -3.17 2.29 8.92
CA TRP A 55 -2.45 2.58 10.17
C TRP A 55 -1.34 3.63 10.03
N ASN A 56 -0.83 3.83 8.81
CA ASN A 56 0.19 4.83 8.52
C ASN A 56 -0.40 6.14 7.96
N VAL A 57 -1.73 6.26 7.84
CA VAL A 57 -2.41 7.52 7.52
C VAL A 57 -2.52 8.36 8.78
N HIS A 58 -2.08 9.62 8.70
CA HIS A 58 -2.11 10.56 9.82
C HIS A 58 -2.77 11.85 9.37
N THR A 59 -3.63 12.43 10.21
CA THR A 59 -4.32 13.69 9.92
C THR A 59 -3.82 14.83 10.81
N ASP A 60 -3.84 16.04 10.27
CA ASP A 60 -3.61 17.27 11.05
C ASP A 60 -4.83 17.63 11.93
N ALA A 61 -4.75 18.76 12.62
CA ALA A 61 -5.82 19.25 13.49
C ALA A 61 -7.11 19.62 12.75
N ASP A 62 -7.02 19.91 11.45
CA ASP A 62 -8.15 20.25 10.58
C ASP A 62 -8.75 19.00 9.91
N GLY A 63 -8.17 17.82 10.15
CA GLY A 63 -8.61 16.54 9.60
C GLY A 63 -8.08 16.24 8.21
N ASN A 64 -7.12 17.02 7.71
CA ASN A 64 -6.48 16.74 6.42
C ASN A 64 -5.40 15.69 6.58
N VAL A 65 -5.26 14.79 5.61
CA VAL A 65 -4.14 13.86 5.54
C VAL A 65 -2.83 14.65 5.48
N THR A 66 -1.91 14.31 6.37
CA THR A 66 -0.58 14.95 6.44
C THR A 66 0.23 14.60 5.19
N PRO A 67 1.04 15.53 4.65
CA PRO A 67 1.85 15.29 3.45
C PRO A 67 2.74 14.04 3.55
N GLU A 68 3.25 13.75 4.75
CA GLU A 68 4.11 12.60 5.03
C GLU A 68 3.38 11.26 4.89
N SER A 69 2.07 11.24 5.11
CA SER A 69 1.26 10.03 5.04
C SER A 69 0.41 9.89 3.77
N GLN A 70 0.48 10.88 2.86
CA GLN A 70 -0.32 10.90 1.63
C GLN A 70 -0.13 9.65 0.78
N LEU A 71 1.10 9.12 0.71
CA LEU A 71 1.40 7.89 -0.03
C LEU A 71 0.59 6.68 0.48
N PHE A 72 0.30 6.62 1.78
CA PHE A 72 -0.50 5.57 2.38
C PHE A 72 -2.01 5.80 2.17
N ASP A 73 -2.48 7.05 2.22
CA ASP A 73 -3.88 7.38 1.87
C ASP A 73 -4.19 7.03 0.41
N ASP A 74 -3.27 7.36 -0.50
CA ASP A 74 -3.38 7.00 -1.91
C ASP A 74 -3.45 5.47 -2.11
N LEU A 75 -2.68 4.70 -1.31
CA LEU A 75 -2.72 3.23 -1.33
C LEU A 75 -4.05 2.68 -0.81
N VAL A 76 -4.55 3.20 0.31
CA VAL A 76 -5.88 2.82 0.84
C VAL A 76 -6.94 3.06 -0.22
N ARG A 77 -6.96 4.25 -0.83
CA ARG A 77 -7.91 4.58 -1.90
C ARG A 77 -7.76 3.65 -3.10
N ALA A 78 -6.54 3.38 -3.55
CA ALA A 78 -6.29 2.49 -4.68
C ALA A 78 -6.77 1.06 -4.42
N ILE A 79 -6.63 0.55 -3.19
CA ILE A 79 -7.10 -0.78 -2.81
C ILE A 79 -8.63 -0.82 -2.73
N LEU A 80 -9.24 0.09 -1.95
CA LEU A 80 -10.69 0.10 -1.73
C LEU A 80 -11.51 0.38 -2.99
N THR A 81 -10.92 1.00 -4.02
CA THR A 81 -11.59 1.28 -5.30
C THR A 81 -11.18 0.32 -6.41
N HIS A 82 -10.36 -0.68 -6.12
CA HIS A 82 -9.96 -1.68 -7.10
C HIS A 82 -11.15 -2.60 -7.45
N PRO A 83 -11.45 -2.88 -8.73
CA PRO A 83 -12.62 -3.69 -9.12
C PRO A 83 -12.65 -5.13 -8.60
N GLU A 84 -11.50 -5.65 -8.20
CA GLU A 84 -11.32 -7.02 -7.69
C GLU A 84 -11.17 -7.09 -6.15
N TYR A 85 -11.29 -5.95 -5.47
CA TYR A 85 -11.28 -5.86 -4.01
C TYR A 85 -12.70 -5.95 -3.46
#